data_AF-A0A455SSU7-F1
#
_entry.id   AF-A0A455SSU7-F1
#
_cell.length_a   1.000
_cell.length_b   1.000
_cell.length_c   1.000
_cell.angle_alpha   90.00
_cell.angle_beta   90.00
_cell.angle_gamma   90.00
#
_symmetry.space_group_name_H-M   'P 1'
#
loop_
_entity.id
_entity.type
_entity.pdbx_description
1 polymer ?
#
loop_
_entity_poly.entity_id
_entity_poly.type
_entity_poly.pdbx_seq_one_letter_code
_entity_poly.pdbx_strand_id
1 'polypeptide(L)'
;MSKEKKQAQLKKTRKQKSLNLRNKAFKFRIYPTEKQIGKLQWTLRRCKELYNAALEERREAYRMAGVSVSYYTQNKQLPEIKEIREEYRDIHSQVLQDVLTRVDKAMDNFFRRVKNGEKPGYPRFKSGDRYDSFTYTQSGFEIMKGKLNLSKRGRVKIKLHREIVGKIKTCTMKREGDQWYVVVRRFGACLIAP
;
A
#
# COMPACT_ATOMS: atom_id res chain seq x y z
N MET A 1 -22.61 4.02 46.82
CA MET A 1 -21.87 3.28 45.77
C MET A 1 -20.46 3.86 45.63
N SER A 2 -19.46 3.20 46.25
CA SER A 2 -18.07 3.68 46.45
C SER A 2 -17.35 4.08 45.15
N LYS A 3 -16.59 5.19 45.20
CA LYS A 3 -15.76 5.75 44.12
C LYS A 3 -14.81 4.70 43.50
N GLU A 4 -14.41 3.69 44.27
CA GLU A 4 -13.53 2.60 43.81
C GLU A 4 -14.22 1.65 42.84
N LYS A 5 -15.52 1.35 43.03
CA LYS A 5 -16.28 0.49 42.11
C LYS A 5 -16.43 1.16 40.74
N LYS A 6 -16.65 2.49 40.71
CA LYS A 6 -16.68 3.29 39.46
C LYS A 6 -15.31 3.29 38.75
N GLN A 7 -14.20 3.43 39.48
CA GLN A 7 -12.85 3.38 38.88
C GLN A 7 -12.47 1.99 38.37
N ALA A 8 -12.85 0.92 39.08
CA ALA A 8 -12.65 -0.46 38.63
C ALA A 8 -13.47 -0.77 37.37
N GLN A 9 -14.70 -0.25 37.28
CA GLN A 9 -15.54 -0.36 36.09
C GLN A 9 -14.93 0.42 34.91
N LEU A 10 -14.47 1.66 35.12
CA LEU A 10 -13.83 2.47 34.08
C LEU A 10 -12.51 1.85 33.58
N LYS A 11 -11.74 1.23 34.49
CA LYS A 11 -10.52 0.46 34.17
C LYS A 11 -10.86 -0.83 33.41
N LYS A 12 -11.91 -1.57 33.79
CA LYS A 12 -12.41 -2.74 33.01
C LYS A 12 -12.88 -2.33 31.62
N THR A 13 -13.63 -1.23 31.47
CA THR A 13 -14.07 -0.73 30.17
C THR A 13 -12.90 -0.25 29.31
N ARG A 14 -11.89 0.41 29.90
CA ARG A 14 -10.63 0.78 29.21
C ARG A 14 -9.81 -0.44 28.80
N LYS A 15 -9.71 -1.46 29.65
CA LYS A 15 -9.00 -2.73 29.38
C LYS A 15 -9.74 -3.54 28.29
N GLN A 16 -11.08 -3.53 28.28
CA GLN A 16 -11.90 -4.15 27.23
C GLN A 16 -11.80 -3.39 25.88
N LYS A 17 -11.69 -2.05 25.92
CA LYS A 17 -11.49 -1.20 24.73
C LYS A 17 -10.08 -1.35 24.13
N SER A 18 -9.07 -1.67 24.95
CA SER A 18 -7.70 -1.94 24.48
C SER A 18 -7.50 -3.37 23.96
N LEU A 19 -8.27 -4.36 24.44
CA LEU A 19 -8.10 -5.79 24.10
C LEU A 19 -8.57 -6.20 22.69
N ASN A 20 -9.18 -5.30 21.90
CA ASN A 20 -9.76 -5.63 20.58
C ASN A 20 -9.17 -4.83 19.40
N LEU A 21 -7.93 -4.37 19.51
CA LEU A 21 -7.20 -3.87 18.35
C LEU A 21 -6.64 -5.05 17.54
N ARG A 22 -7.48 -5.70 16.74
CA ARG A 22 -7.03 -6.62 15.66
C ARG A 22 -6.67 -5.83 14.40
N ASN A 23 -5.79 -6.40 13.57
CA ASN A 23 -5.52 -5.91 12.23
C ASN A 23 -6.83 -5.83 11.44
N LYS A 24 -7.16 -4.65 10.93
CA LYS A 24 -8.40 -4.42 10.18
C LYS A 24 -8.16 -3.48 9.02
N ALA A 25 -8.72 -3.82 7.87
CA ALA A 25 -8.76 -2.95 6.70
C ALA A 25 -10.10 -2.21 6.68
N PHE A 26 -10.05 -0.92 6.38
CA PHE A 26 -11.22 -0.06 6.21
C PHE A 26 -11.19 0.52 4.80
N LYS A 27 -12.29 0.36 4.06
CA LYS A 27 -12.45 0.91 2.71
C LYS A 27 -13.36 2.12 2.80
N PHE A 28 -12.89 3.29 2.35
CA PHE A 28 -13.69 4.52 2.29
C PHE A 28 -13.72 5.05 0.86
N ARG A 29 -14.86 5.62 0.46
CA ARG A 29 -14.97 6.32 -0.82
C ARG A 29 -14.33 7.70 -0.71
N ILE A 30 -13.56 8.07 -1.73
CA ILE A 30 -12.98 9.40 -1.88
C ILE A 30 -13.61 10.12 -3.07
N TYR A 31 -13.59 11.44 -3.00
CA TYR A 31 -14.15 12.33 -4.04
C TYR A 31 -13.04 13.26 -4.53
N PRO A 32 -12.12 12.75 -5.37
CA PRO A 32 -11.11 13.58 -6.00
C PRO A 32 -11.73 14.52 -7.04
N THR A 33 -11.12 15.69 -7.22
CA THR A 33 -11.44 16.57 -8.36
C THR A 33 -10.88 15.99 -9.67
N GLU A 34 -11.33 16.47 -10.83
CA GLU A 34 -10.83 16.00 -12.14
C GLU A 34 -9.30 16.12 -12.25
N LYS A 35 -8.73 17.24 -11.82
CA LYS A 35 -7.27 17.45 -11.77
C LYS A 35 -6.57 16.40 -10.88
N GLN A 36 -7.21 16.00 -9.77
CA GLN A 36 -6.68 14.96 -8.90
C GLN A 36 -6.82 13.57 -9.54
N ILE A 37 -7.94 13.28 -10.20
CA ILE A 37 -8.15 12.02 -10.94
C ILE A 37 -7.03 11.85 -11.97
N GLY A 38 -6.75 12.88 -12.77
CA GLY A 38 -5.65 12.84 -13.74
C GLY A 38 -4.30 12.51 -13.08
N LYS A 39 -3.99 13.14 -11.94
CA LYS A 39 -2.78 12.85 -11.16
C LYS A 39 -2.73 11.42 -10.61
N LEU A 40 -3.85 10.87 -10.16
CA LEU A 40 -3.94 9.51 -9.61
C LEU A 40 -3.82 8.45 -10.72
N GLN A 41 -4.49 8.67 -11.86
CA GLN A 41 -4.40 7.80 -13.04
C GLN A 41 -2.98 7.80 -13.62
N TRP A 42 -2.36 8.97 -13.72
CA TRP A 42 -0.97 9.11 -14.13
C TRP A 42 -0.03 8.31 -13.20
N THR A 43 -0.24 8.40 -11.88
CA THR A 43 0.55 7.60 -10.91
C THR A 43 0.33 6.10 -11.10
N LEU A 44 -0.90 5.63 -11.31
CA LEU A 44 -1.18 4.21 -11.62
C LEU A 44 -0.42 3.75 -12.86
N ARG A 45 -0.43 4.55 -13.93
CA ARG A 45 0.25 4.24 -15.18
C ARG A 45 1.77 4.09 -14.98
N ARG A 46 2.40 5.03 -14.28
CA ARG A 46 3.84 4.97 -13.94
C ARG A 46 4.20 3.80 -13.04
N CYS A 47 3.35 3.48 -12.06
CA CYS A 47 3.52 2.32 -11.19
C CYS A 47 3.43 1.00 -11.98
N LYS A 48 2.47 0.90 -12.92
CA LYS A 48 2.35 -0.25 -13.83
C LYS A 48 3.58 -0.41 -14.72
N GLU A 49 4.08 0.69 -15.29
CA GLU A 49 5.31 0.70 -16.10
C GLU A 49 6.50 0.16 -15.30
N LEU A 50 6.70 0.65 -14.07
CA LEU A 50 7.76 0.15 -13.18
C LEU A 50 7.59 -1.33 -12.83
N TYR A 51 6.36 -1.77 -12.55
CA TYR A 51 6.08 -3.19 -12.26
C TYR A 51 6.47 -4.08 -13.44
N ASN A 52 6.07 -3.71 -14.66
CA ASN A 52 6.34 -4.52 -15.85
C ASN A 52 7.83 -4.52 -16.18
N ALA A 53 8.51 -3.36 -16.10
CA ALA A 53 9.96 -3.27 -16.33
C ALA A 53 10.75 -4.12 -15.32
N ALA A 54 10.42 -4.04 -14.03
CA ALA A 54 11.06 -4.84 -13.00
C ALA A 54 10.82 -6.37 -13.19
N LEU A 55 9.64 -6.74 -13.66
CA LEU A 55 9.33 -8.14 -13.97
C LEU A 55 10.06 -8.63 -15.24
N GLU A 56 10.20 -7.76 -16.24
CA GLU A 56 10.95 -8.01 -17.46
C GLU A 56 12.44 -8.22 -17.16
N GLU A 57 13.06 -7.32 -16.40
CA GLU A 57 14.46 -7.45 -15.97
C GLU A 57 14.72 -8.80 -15.28
N ARG A 58 13.87 -9.20 -14.32
CA ARG A 58 13.98 -10.50 -13.65
C ARG A 58 13.89 -11.66 -14.64
N ARG A 59 12.99 -11.57 -15.62
CA ARG A 59 12.80 -12.61 -16.63
C ARG A 59 14.01 -12.71 -17.56
N GLU A 60 14.51 -11.59 -18.06
CA GLU A 60 15.62 -11.55 -19.00
C GLU A 60 16.95 -11.90 -18.33
N ALA A 61 17.21 -11.43 -17.11
CA ALA A 61 18.39 -11.81 -16.34
C ALA A 61 18.49 -13.33 -16.14
N TYR A 62 17.35 -13.97 -15.85
CA TYR A 62 17.31 -15.43 -15.72
C TYR A 62 17.46 -16.12 -17.09
N ARG A 63 16.78 -15.62 -18.13
CA ARG A 63 16.85 -16.19 -19.49
C ARG A 63 18.26 -16.14 -20.08
N MET A 64 18.98 -15.03 -19.89
CA MET A 64 20.29 -14.78 -20.49
C MET A 64 21.44 -15.33 -19.66
N ALA A 65 21.38 -15.23 -18.33
CA ALA A 65 22.50 -15.53 -17.45
C ALA A 65 22.17 -16.52 -16.32
N GLY A 66 20.92 -16.99 -16.21
CA GLY A 66 20.48 -17.85 -15.11
C GLY A 66 20.42 -17.15 -13.74
N VAL A 67 20.53 -15.83 -13.71
CA VAL A 67 20.63 -15.05 -12.46
C VAL A 67 19.25 -14.56 -12.02
N SER A 68 18.97 -14.67 -10.71
CA SER A 68 17.78 -14.10 -10.09
C SER A 68 18.04 -12.70 -9.56
N VAL A 69 17.25 -11.72 -9.99
CA VAL A 69 17.33 -10.34 -9.48
C VAL A 69 16.44 -10.17 -8.25
N SER A 70 17.02 -9.66 -7.16
CA SER A 70 16.32 -9.47 -5.88
C SER A 70 15.56 -8.14 -5.80
N TYR A 71 14.61 -8.04 -4.87
CA TYR A 71 14.00 -6.75 -4.51
C TYR A 71 15.04 -5.68 -4.14
N TYR A 72 16.06 -6.05 -3.37
CA TYR A 72 17.08 -5.10 -2.91
C TYR A 72 17.89 -4.53 -4.07
N THR A 73 18.22 -5.36 -5.07
CA THR A 73 18.89 -4.93 -6.30
C THR A 73 18.05 -3.89 -7.03
N GLN A 74 16.77 -4.18 -7.27
CA GLN A 74 15.87 -3.26 -7.99
C GLN A 74 15.58 -1.99 -7.19
N ASN A 75 15.49 -2.09 -5.86
CA ASN A 75 15.30 -0.94 -5.00
C ASN A 75 16.52 0.00 -5.02
N LYS A 76 17.74 -0.54 -5.17
CA LYS A 76 18.96 0.25 -5.32
C LYS A 76 19.05 0.97 -6.68
N GLN A 77 18.35 0.50 -7.71
CA GLN A 77 18.27 1.16 -9.01
C GLN A 77 17.28 2.35 -9.01
N LEU A 78 16.35 2.44 -8.04
CA LEU A 78 15.34 3.50 -8.02
C LEU A 78 15.89 4.95 -8.03
N PRO A 79 17.01 5.28 -7.36
CA PRO A 79 17.63 6.61 -7.48
C PRO A 79 18.05 6.92 -8.92
N GLU A 80 18.77 6.02 -9.58
CA GLU A 80 19.23 6.17 -10.97
C GLU A 80 18.03 6.27 -11.94
N ILE A 81 17.00 5.44 -11.74
CA ILE A 81 15.75 5.53 -12.51
C ILE A 81 15.13 6.94 -12.41
N LYS A 82 15.20 7.59 -11.24
CA LYS A 82 14.68 8.95 -11.04
C LYS A 82 15.57 10.05 -11.62
N GLU A 83 16.82 9.73 -11.96
CA GLU A 83 17.72 10.64 -12.66
C GLU A 83 17.43 10.59 -14.16
N ILE A 84 17.26 9.39 -14.71
CA ILE A 84 16.94 9.18 -16.13
C ILE A 84 15.49 9.57 -16.43
N ARG A 85 14.56 9.24 -15.53
CA ARG A 85 13.12 9.51 -15.65
C ARG A 85 12.68 10.40 -14.50
N GLU A 86 12.93 11.70 -14.66
CA GLU A 86 12.64 12.72 -13.66
C GLU A 86 11.19 12.70 -13.17
N GLU A 87 10.25 12.25 -14.00
CA GLU A 87 8.85 12.19 -13.64
C GLU A 87 8.58 11.22 -12.46
N TYR A 88 9.47 10.25 -12.21
CA TYR A 88 9.37 9.37 -11.03
C TYR A 88 9.67 10.10 -9.71
N ARG A 89 10.29 11.29 -9.75
CA ARG A 89 10.49 12.16 -8.56
C ARG A 89 9.17 12.72 -8.03
N ASP A 90 8.14 12.76 -8.87
CA ASP A 90 6.79 13.17 -8.49
C ASP A 90 5.92 12.07 -7.89
N ILE A 91 6.49 10.88 -7.76
CA ILE A 91 5.90 9.76 -7.05
C ILE A 91 6.63 9.58 -5.72
N HIS A 92 5.87 9.40 -4.66
CA HIS A 92 6.44 9.18 -3.34
C HIS A 92 7.28 7.89 -3.31
N SER A 93 8.46 7.92 -2.70
CA SER A 93 9.42 6.81 -2.70
C SER A 93 8.82 5.50 -2.19
N GLN A 94 8.02 5.57 -1.11
CA GLN A 94 7.32 4.41 -0.55
C GLN A 94 6.35 3.75 -1.54
N VAL A 95 5.76 4.53 -2.44
CA VAL A 95 4.86 3.98 -3.48
C VAL A 95 5.66 3.15 -4.48
N LEU A 96 6.81 3.67 -4.94
CA LEU A 96 7.70 2.94 -5.85
C LEU A 96 8.26 1.66 -5.21
N GLN A 97 8.60 1.72 -3.93
CA GLN A 97 9.03 0.56 -3.15
C GLN A 97 7.93 -0.50 -3.02
N ASP A 98 6.68 -0.09 -2.78
CA ASP A 98 5.53 -1.02 -2.77
C ASP A 98 5.34 -1.70 -4.14
N VAL A 99 5.58 -0.99 -5.25
CA VAL A 99 5.53 -1.60 -6.60
C VAL A 99 6.52 -2.76 -6.70
N LEU A 100 7.77 -2.55 -6.31
CA LEU A 100 8.80 -3.60 -6.35
C LEU A 100 8.47 -4.74 -5.37
N THR A 101 7.93 -4.42 -4.19
CA THR A 101 7.44 -5.45 -3.24
C THR A 101 6.32 -6.31 -3.84
N ARG A 102 5.47 -5.74 -4.70
CA ARG A 102 4.42 -6.51 -5.41
C ARG A 102 5.00 -7.46 -6.46
N VAL A 103 6.09 -7.08 -7.13
CA VAL A 103 6.81 -7.98 -8.05
C VAL A 103 7.41 -9.13 -7.25
N ASP A 104 8.05 -8.82 -6.13
CA ASP A 104 8.68 -9.80 -5.26
C ASP A 104 7.69 -10.84 -4.74
N LYS A 105 6.55 -10.38 -4.19
CA LYS A 105 5.45 -11.26 -3.77
C LYS A 105 4.91 -12.12 -4.91
N ALA A 106 4.89 -11.62 -6.14
CA ALA A 106 4.42 -12.41 -7.27
C ALA A 106 5.41 -13.54 -7.59
N MET A 107 6.71 -13.26 -7.52
CA MET A 107 7.77 -14.25 -7.67
C MET A 107 7.79 -15.27 -6.52
N ASP A 108 7.65 -14.82 -5.27
CA ASP A 108 7.56 -15.71 -4.10
C ASP A 108 6.41 -16.70 -4.24
N ASN A 109 5.24 -16.22 -4.70
CA ASN A 109 4.10 -17.07 -4.94
C ASN A 109 4.33 -18.06 -6.08
N PHE A 110 5.10 -17.68 -7.10
CA PHE A 110 5.50 -18.60 -8.18
C PHE A 110 6.42 -19.69 -7.63
N PHE A 111 7.50 -19.34 -6.94
CA PHE A 111 8.45 -20.30 -6.37
C PHE A 111 7.81 -21.21 -5.31
N ARG A 112 6.89 -20.68 -4.50
CA ARG A 112 6.11 -21.50 -3.57
C ARG A 112 5.33 -22.61 -4.29
N ARG A 113 4.68 -22.30 -5.41
CA ARG A 113 3.94 -23.29 -6.21
C ARG A 113 4.85 -24.33 -6.84
N VAL A 114 6.00 -23.89 -7.38
CA VAL A 114 7.04 -24.78 -7.91
C VAL A 114 7.49 -25.77 -6.83
N LYS A 115 7.80 -25.27 -5.62
CA LYS A 115 8.22 -26.09 -4.49
C LYS A 115 7.15 -27.09 -4.04
N ASN A 116 5.88 -26.70 -4.12
CA ASN A 116 4.74 -27.55 -3.74
C ASN A 116 4.34 -28.57 -4.82
N GLY A 117 4.99 -28.58 -6.00
CA GLY A 117 4.57 -29.42 -7.13
C GLY A 117 3.22 -29.01 -7.76
N GLU A 118 2.70 -27.83 -7.42
CA GLU A 118 1.49 -27.26 -8.03
C GLU A 118 1.82 -26.72 -9.43
N LYS A 119 0.86 -26.71 -10.36
CA LYS A 119 1.03 -26.09 -11.70
C LYS A 119 1.41 -24.60 -11.54
N PRO A 120 2.68 -24.21 -11.76
CA PRO A 120 3.13 -22.87 -11.42
C PRO A 120 2.91 -21.95 -12.62
N GLY A 121 2.19 -20.85 -12.41
CA GLY A 121 2.03 -19.80 -13.42
C GLY A 121 3.04 -18.69 -13.17
N TYR A 122 3.94 -18.43 -14.12
CA TYR A 122 4.88 -17.32 -14.02
C TYR A 122 4.13 -15.98 -13.90
N PRO A 123 4.61 -15.01 -13.10
CA PRO A 123 3.97 -13.71 -13.00
C PRO A 123 3.83 -13.04 -14.37
N ARG A 124 2.64 -12.51 -14.65
CA ARG A 124 2.33 -11.88 -15.93
C ARG A 124 2.44 -10.36 -15.84
N PHE A 125 2.85 -9.73 -16.93
CA PHE A 125 2.73 -8.29 -17.11
C PHE A 125 1.29 -7.82 -16.83
N LYS A 126 1.18 -6.62 -16.27
CA LYS A 126 -0.08 -5.97 -15.93
C LYS A 126 -0.49 -5.05 -17.07
N SER A 127 -1.74 -5.21 -17.52
CA SER A 127 -2.40 -4.24 -18.40
C SER A 127 -2.93 -3.06 -17.57
N GLY A 128 -3.33 -1.98 -18.25
CA GLY A 128 -3.92 -0.81 -17.58
C GLY A 128 -5.13 -1.15 -16.71
N ASP A 129 -5.95 -2.09 -17.17
CA ASP A 129 -7.19 -2.52 -16.48
C ASP A 129 -6.95 -3.54 -15.37
N ARG A 130 -5.69 -3.95 -15.16
CA ARG A 130 -5.31 -4.90 -14.09
C ARG A 130 -4.41 -4.26 -13.04
N TYR A 131 -4.14 -2.95 -13.15
CA TYR A 131 -3.32 -2.20 -12.22
C TYR A 131 -4.10 -1.01 -11.65
N ASP A 132 -4.99 -1.29 -10.70
CA ASP A 132 -5.94 -0.29 -10.17
C ASP A 132 -5.59 0.23 -8.78
N SER A 133 -4.41 -0.11 -8.24
CA SER A 133 -4.06 0.39 -6.92
C SER A 133 -2.59 0.69 -6.75
N PHE A 134 -2.30 1.62 -5.84
CA PHE A 134 -0.96 1.90 -5.34
C PHE A 134 -1.02 2.20 -3.84
N THR A 135 0.05 1.86 -3.12
CA THR A 135 0.05 1.89 -1.66
C THR A 135 1.11 2.85 -1.15
N TYR A 136 0.74 3.69 -0.19
CA TYR A 136 1.68 4.36 0.70
C TYR A 136 1.92 3.48 1.92
N THR A 137 3.15 2.99 2.06
CA THR A 137 3.62 2.24 3.21
C THR A 137 4.19 3.21 4.25
N GLN A 138 3.73 3.09 5.50
CA GLN A 138 4.26 3.75 6.71
C GLN A 138 4.15 5.29 6.78
N SER A 139 4.36 6.02 5.67
CA SER A 139 4.42 7.48 5.63
C SER A 139 3.85 8.05 4.32
N GLY A 140 3.78 9.38 4.22
CA GLY A 140 3.32 10.08 3.01
C GLY A 140 1.81 10.20 2.88
N PHE A 141 1.05 9.86 3.92
CA PHE A 141 -0.39 10.09 3.98
C PHE A 141 -0.81 10.54 5.38
N GLU A 142 -1.87 11.33 5.44
CA GLU A 142 -2.43 11.82 6.69
C GLU A 142 -3.94 12.02 6.55
N ILE A 143 -4.70 11.64 7.58
CA ILE A 143 -6.16 11.82 7.60
C ILE A 143 -6.50 12.82 8.71
N MET A 144 -6.95 14.01 8.31
CA MET A 144 -7.38 15.06 9.23
C MET A 144 -8.72 15.65 8.80
N LYS A 145 -9.65 15.82 9.75
CA LYS A 145 -10.93 16.55 9.56
C LYS A 145 -11.70 16.12 8.28
N GLY A 146 -11.77 14.82 8.01
CA GLY A 146 -12.48 14.29 6.82
C GLY A 146 -11.78 14.56 5.47
N LYS A 147 -10.48 14.91 5.49
CA LYS A 147 -9.63 15.05 4.31
C LYS A 147 -8.44 14.10 4.41
N LEU A 148 -8.08 13.48 3.30
CA LEU A 148 -6.90 12.65 3.12
C LEU A 148 -5.83 13.49 2.43
N ASN A 149 -4.76 13.83 3.13
CA ASN A 149 -3.59 14.47 2.54
C ASN A 149 -2.61 13.39 2.07
N LEU A 150 -2.21 13.45 0.81
CA LEU A 150 -1.25 12.53 0.20
C LEU A 150 -0.03 13.31 -0.28
N SER A 151 1.15 12.86 0.10
CA SER A 151 2.40 13.43 -0.40
C SER A 151 2.44 13.32 -1.92
N LYS A 152 2.82 14.44 -2.57
CA LYS A 152 2.82 14.66 -4.02
C LYS A 152 1.47 14.59 -4.74
N ARG A 153 0.38 14.12 -4.13
CA ARG A 153 -0.96 14.01 -4.75
C ARG A 153 -2.00 14.98 -4.18
N GLY A 154 -1.67 15.65 -3.07
CA GLY A 154 -2.47 16.72 -2.48
C GLY A 154 -3.60 16.21 -1.57
N ARG A 155 -4.52 17.12 -1.23
CA ARG A 155 -5.61 16.86 -0.28
C ARG A 155 -6.88 16.43 -1.01
N VAL A 156 -7.40 15.25 -0.68
CA VAL A 156 -8.59 14.66 -1.26
C VAL A 156 -9.69 14.56 -0.20
N LYS A 157 -10.95 14.82 -0.58
CA LYS A 157 -12.11 14.65 0.33
C LYS A 157 -12.37 13.16 0.55
N ILE A 158 -12.53 12.74 1.80
CA ILE A 158 -12.79 11.34 2.18
C ILE A 158 -14.09 11.26 3.00
N LYS A 159 -14.99 10.33 2.64
CA LYS A 159 -16.20 10.05 3.42
C LYS A 159 -15.92 8.98 4.48
N LEU A 160 -15.51 9.44 5.67
CA LEU A 160 -15.32 8.59 6.85
C LEU A 160 -16.68 8.22 7.45
N HIS A 161 -17.21 7.04 7.09
CA HIS A 161 -18.44 6.49 7.68
C HIS A 161 -18.16 5.62 8.91
N ARG A 162 -16.89 5.45 9.29
CA ARG A 162 -16.43 4.70 10.46
C ARG A 162 -15.21 5.41 11.05
N GLU A 163 -15.16 5.49 12.37
CA GLU A 163 -13.97 5.99 13.06
C GLU A 163 -12.84 4.96 13.01
N ILE A 164 -11.63 5.46 12.76
CA ILE A 164 -10.43 4.63 12.75
C ILE A 164 -9.71 4.85 14.08
N VAL A 165 -9.94 3.97 15.05
CA VAL A 165 -9.24 4.01 16.34
C VAL A 165 -7.96 3.18 16.25
N GLY A 166 -6.80 3.86 16.39
CA GLY A 166 -5.46 3.26 16.40
C GLY A 166 -4.55 3.79 15.30
N LYS A 167 -3.30 3.29 15.26
CA LYS A 167 -2.30 3.72 14.28
C LYS A 167 -2.56 3.08 12.91
N ILE A 168 -2.64 3.93 11.90
CA ILE A 168 -2.72 3.51 10.49
C ILE A 168 -1.30 3.17 10.02
N LYS A 169 -1.11 2.01 9.37
CA LYS A 169 0.20 1.62 8.81
C LYS A 169 0.28 1.78 7.30
N THR A 170 -0.83 1.56 6.58
CA THR A 170 -0.83 1.62 5.12
C THR A 170 -2.08 2.31 4.61
N CYS A 171 -1.90 3.07 3.54
CA CYS A 171 -2.96 3.75 2.82
C CYS A 171 -2.88 3.33 1.35
N THR A 172 -3.84 2.53 0.89
CA THR A 172 -3.92 2.09 -0.50
C THR A 172 -4.95 2.92 -1.25
N MET A 173 -4.54 3.57 -2.33
CA MET A 173 -5.46 4.15 -3.31
C MET A 173 -5.91 3.05 -4.24
N LYS A 174 -7.23 2.90 -4.45
CA LYS A 174 -7.81 1.89 -5.34
C LYS A 174 -8.85 2.54 -6.25
N ARG A 175 -8.74 2.27 -7.55
CA ARG A 175 -9.74 2.55 -8.57
C ARG A 175 -10.67 1.34 -8.72
N GLU A 176 -11.98 1.56 -8.79
CA GLU A 176 -12.98 0.56 -9.16
C GLU A 176 -13.97 1.23 -10.10
N GLY A 177 -13.90 0.92 -11.40
CA GLY A 177 -14.57 1.68 -12.44
C GLY A 177 -14.16 3.16 -12.40
N ASP A 178 -15.15 4.05 -12.40
CA ASP A 178 -14.94 5.50 -12.32
C ASP A 178 -14.78 6.00 -10.88
N GLN A 179 -14.92 5.12 -9.89
CA GLN A 179 -14.89 5.49 -8.48
C GLN A 179 -13.53 5.23 -7.85
N TRP A 180 -13.17 6.11 -6.93
CA TRP A 180 -11.94 6.02 -6.17
C TRP A 180 -12.21 5.72 -4.71
N TYR A 181 -11.41 4.81 -4.18
CA TYR A 181 -11.47 4.36 -2.80
C TYR A 181 -10.09 4.45 -2.15
N VAL A 182 -10.11 4.66 -0.84
CA VAL A 182 -8.96 4.48 0.02
C VAL A 182 -9.17 3.26 0.90
N VAL A 183 -8.21 2.34 0.86
CA VAL A 183 -8.14 1.20 1.78
C VAL A 183 -7.06 1.47 2.80
N VAL A 184 -7.49 1.76 4.02
CA VAL A 184 -6.64 2.06 5.16
C VAL A 184 -6.49 0.79 5.98
N ARG A 185 -5.26 0.31 6.21
CA ARG A 185 -5.03 -0.79 7.15
C ARG A 185 -4.53 -0.27 8.48
N ARG A 186 -5.32 -0.55 9.51
CA ARG A 186 -4.94 -0.43 10.91
C ARG A 186 -4.12 -1.65 11.31
N PHE A 187 -3.03 -1.40 12.05
CA PHE A 187 -2.39 -2.47 12.78
C PHE A 187 -2.90 -2.53 14.21
N GLY A 188 -3.19 -3.75 14.64
CA GLY A 188 -3.46 -4.06 16.01
C GLY A 188 -2.17 -4.06 16.83
N ALA A 189 -1.69 -2.89 17.23
CA ALA A 189 -0.63 -2.84 18.23
C ALA A 189 -1.30 -2.89 19.61
N CYS A 190 -1.10 -3.99 20.34
CA CYS A 190 -1.23 -4.00 21.78
C CYS A 190 -0.21 -2.98 22.30
N LEU A 191 -0.67 -1.84 22.84
CA LEU A 191 0.22 -0.95 23.59
C LEU A 191 0.47 -1.62 24.95
N ILE A 192 1.41 -2.55 24.97
CA ILE A 192 2.18 -2.84 26.18
C ILE A 192 3.54 -2.22 25.88
N ALA A 193 3.71 -0.97 26.32
CA ALA A 193 5.04 -0.42 26.54
C ALA A 193 5.42 -0.77 28.00
N PRO A 194 6.69 -1.12 28.27
CA PRO A 194 7.18 -1.49 29.61
C PRO A 194 7.06 -0.36 30.62
#